data_AF-A0A0Q6CKK6-F1
#
_entry.id   AF-A0A0Q6CKK6-F1
#
_cell.length_a   1.000
_cell.length_b   1.000
_cell.length_c   1.000
_cell.angle_alpha   90.00
_cell.angle_beta   90.00
_cell.angle_gamma   90.00
#
_symmetry.space_group_name_H-M   'P 1'
#
loop_
_entity.id
_entity.type
_entity.pdbx_description
1 polymer ?
#
loop_
_entity_poly.entity_id
_entity_poly.type
_entity_poly.pdbx_seq_one_letter_code
_entity_poly.pdbx_strand_id
1 'polypeptide(L)' 'MMDKKHSTDSETQVPPVIEDKPTPGDQTRPLTPEEDLDHAVEETFPASDPISPSRIDTPST' A
#
# COMPACT_ATOMS: atom_id res chain seq x y z
N MET A 1 27.41 15.74 -22.02
CA MET A 1 26.04 15.74 -22.55
C MET A 1 25.19 14.84 -21.66
N MET A 2 23.93 15.23 -21.48
CA MET A 2 23.10 15.10 -20.29
C MET A 2 22.63 13.67 -19.91
N ASP A 3 22.31 13.52 -18.63
CA ASP A 3 21.56 12.45 -17.97
C ASP A 3 20.44 11.84 -18.81
N LYS A 4 20.32 10.50 -18.79
CA LYS A 4 19.06 9.81 -19.08
C LYS A 4 18.55 9.11 -17.82
N LYS A 5 17.78 9.89 -17.08
CA LYS A 5 16.91 9.47 -15.98
C LYS A 5 16.07 8.28 -16.45
N HIS A 6 16.15 7.16 -15.76
CA HIS A 6 15.15 6.09 -15.90
C HIS A 6 13.99 6.47 -14.97
N SER A 7 13.22 7.48 -15.39
CA SER A 7 11.89 7.73 -14.85
C SER A 7 10.93 6.85 -15.63
N THR A 8 10.91 5.56 -15.28
CA THR A 8 9.71 4.77 -15.54
C THR A 8 8.80 5.03 -14.35
N ASP A 9 7.97 6.04 -14.51
CA ASP A 9 6.65 6.08 -13.88
C ASP A 9 6.13 4.64 -13.96
N SER A 10 6.04 3.96 -12.82
CA SER A 10 5.33 2.69 -12.75
C SER A 10 3.89 3.08 -12.90
N GLU A 11 3.50 3.27 -14.16
CA GLU A 11 2.12 3.32 -14.60
C GLU A 11 1.47 2.11 -13.92
N THR A 12 0.64 2.41 -12.92
CA THR A 12 -0.24 1.45 -12.28
C THR A 12 -1.10 0.88 -13.39
N GLN A 13 -0.58 -0.17 -14.03
CA GLN A 13 -1.32 -1.01 -14.93
C GLN A 13 -2.26 -1.76 -14.02
N VAL A 14 -3.40 -1.14 -13.72
CA VAL A 14 -4.52 -1.84 -13.11
C VAL A 14 -4.74 -3.08 -13.98
N PRO A 15 -4.50 -4.30 -13.45
CA PRO A 15 -4.82 -5.48 -14.22
C PRO A 15 -6.30 -5.37 -14.63
N PRO A 16 -6.71 -5.93 -15.79
CA PRO A 16 -8.12 -5.95 -16.14
C PRO A 16 -8.87 -6.55 -14.95
N VAL A 17 -9.70 -5.75 -14.29
CA VAL A 17 -10.54 -6.18 -13.18
C VAL A 17 -11.27 -7.41 -13.69
N ILE A 18 -10.84 -8.59 -13.22
CA ILE A 18 -11.56 -9.82 -13.50
C ILE A 18 -12.91 -9.55 -12.85
N GLU A 19 -13.95 -9.34 -13.66
CA GLU A 19 -15.30 -9.08 -13.17
C GLU A 19 -15.57 -10.08 -12.05
N ASP A 20 -15.84 -9.56 -10.85
CA ASP A 20 -16.20 -10.35 -9.67
C ASP A 20 -17.60 -10.91 -9.90
N LYS A 21 -17.68 -11.86 -10.83
CA LYS A 21 -18.89 -12.61 -11.11
C LYS A 21 -19.20 -13.37 -9.82
N PRO A 22 -20.39 -13.20 -9.21
CA PRO A 22 -20.72 -13.92 -8.00
C PRO A 22 -20.66 -15.41 -8.30
N THR A 23 -19.74 -16.12 -7.64
CA THR A 23 -19.70 -17.58 -7.64
C THR A 23 -21.02 -18.06 -7.03
N PRO A 24 -21.75 -19.02 -7.63
CA PRO A 24 -22.97 -19.53 -7.03
C PRO A 24 -22.72 -20.18 -5.66
N GLY A 25 -23.45 -19.74 -4.64
CA GLY A 25 -23.23 -20.10 -3.23
C GLY A 25 -22.15 -19.23 -2.59
N ASP A 26 -22.16 -19.06 -1.26
CA ASP A 26 -21.25 -18.20 -0.46
C ASP A 26 -19.76 -18.62 -0.51
N GLN A 27 -19.29 -19.11 -1.64
CA GLN A 27 -17.90 -19.47 -1.91
C GLN A 27 -17.11 -18.20 -2.17
N THR A 28 -16.40 -17.74 -1.15
CA THR A 28 -15.37 -16.72 -1.34
C THR A 28 -14.24 -17.31 -2.16
N ARG A 29 -13.84 -16.60 -3.23
CA ARG A 29 -12.63 -16.97 -3.98
C ARG A 29 -11.39 -16.64 -3.14
N PRO A 30 -10.31 -17.43 -3.24
CA PRO A 30 -9.03 -17.04 -2.65
C PRO A 30 -8.52 -15.75 -3.29
N LEU A 31 -7.85 -14.91 -2.49
CA LEU A 31 -7.20 -13.67 -2.94
C LEU A 31 -6.04 -14.01 -3.88
N THR A 32 -5.82 -13.17 -4.89
CA THR A 32 -4.59 -13.23 -5.68
C THR A 32 -3.41 -12.67 -4.86
N PRO A 33 -2.16 -13.00 -5.23
CA PRO A 33 -0.98 -12.44 -4.57
C PRO A 33 -0.96 -10.90 -4.55
N GLU A 34 -1.49 -10.26 -5.59
CA GLU A 34 -1.59 -8.80 -5.67
C GLU A 34 -2.61 -8.25 -4.67
N GLU A 35 -3.79 -8.87 -4.58
CA GLU A 35 -4.84 -8.48 -3.62
C GLU A 35 -4.38 -8.65 -2.16
N ASP A 36 -3.61 -9.70 -1.88
CA ASP A 36 -3.04 -9.95 -0.55
C ASP A 36 -1.98 -8.91 -0.16
N LEU A 37 -1.15 -8.49 -1.12
CA LEU A 37 -0.16 -7.41 -0.92
C LEU A 37 -0.83 -6.08 -0.60
N ASP A 38 -1.88 -5.72 -1.33
CA ASP A 38 -2.63 -4.48 -1.09
C ASP A 38 -3.31 -4.51 0.29
N HIS A 39 -3.93 -5.64 0.67
CA HIS A 39 -4.54 -5.83 1.98
C HIS A 39 -3.52 -5.71 3.13
N ALA A 40 -2.34 -6.32 2.98
CA ALA A 40 -1.28 -6.27 3.98
C ALA A 40 -0.74 -4.83 4.19
N VAL A 41 -0.77 -4.00 3.16
CA VAL A 41 -0.44 -2.58 3.25
C VAL A 41 -1.50 -1.85 4.09
N GLU A 42 -2.79 -2.08 3.82
CA GLU A 42 -3.89 -1.44 4.58
C GLU A 42 -3.86 -1.79 6.08
N GLU A 43 -3.45 -3.01 6.44
CA GLU A 43 -3.33 -3.44 7.84
C GLU A 43 -2.06 -2.92 8.56
N THR A 44 -1.00 -2.61 7.81
CA THR A 44 0.32 -2.26 8.36
C THR A 44 0.46 -0.80 8.75
N PHE A 45 -0.41 0.07 8.25
CA PHE A 45 -0.37 1.49 8.58
C PHE A 45 -1.46 1.82 9.60
N PRO A 46 -1.10 2.14 10.86
CA PRO A 46 -2.08 2.71 11.78
C PRO A 46 -2.66 3.97 11.14
N ALA A 47 -3.99 4.13 11.20
CA ALA A 47 -4.68 5.34 10.72
C ALA A 47 -4.18 6.64 11.39
N SER A 48 -3.35 6.53 12.43
CA SER A 48 -2.59 7.60 13.05
C SER A 48 -1.09 7.36 12.89
N ASP A 49 -0.40 8.28 12.24
CA ASP A 49 1.06 8.37 12.28
C ASP A 49 1.58 8.27 13.73
N PRO A 50 2.78 7.72 13.97
CA PRO A 50 3.37 7.73 15.31
C PRO A 50 3.45 9.17 15.84
N ILE A 51 3.23 9.34 17.15
CA ILE A 51 3.34 10.64 17.81
C ILE A 51 4.74 11.19 17.56
N SER A 52 4.82 12.38 16.95
CA SER A 52 6.09 13.06 16.72
C SER A 52 6.84 13.20 18.06
N PRO A 53 8.13 12.84 18.14
CA PRO A 53 8.89 13.03 19.36
C PRO A 53 8.88 14.53 19.70
N SER A 54 8.20 14.87 20.79
CA SER A 54 8.26 16.21 21.35
C SER A 54 9.70 16.43 21.79
N ARG A 55 10.33 17.52 21.35
CA ARG A 55 11.67 17.92 21.80
C ARG A 55 11.68 17.86 23.33
N ILE A 56 12.39 16.88 23.89
CA ILE A 56 12.63 16.78 25.33
C ILE A 56 13.44 18.02 25.66
N ASP A 57 12.81 18.98 26.35
CA ASP A 57 13.50 20.14 26.89
C ASP A 57 14.38 19.61 28.02
N THR A 58 15.58 19.17 27.67
CA THR A 58 16.61 18.83 28.65
C THR A 58 16.90 20.09 29.43
N PRO A 59 16.75 20.10 30.77
CA PRO A 59 17.06 21.30 31.54
C PRO A 59 18.55 21.63 31.32
N SER A 60 18.82 22.81 30.76
CA SER A 60 20.17 23.38 30.76
C SER A 60 20.56 23.67 32.21
N THR A 61 21.30 22.73 32.80
CA THR A 61 22.05 22.94 34.06
C THR A 61 23.29 23.77 33.82
#